data_AF-A0A2J5PEI6-F1
#
_entry.id   AF-A0A2J5PEI6-F1
#
_cell.length_a   1.000
_cell.length_b   1.000
_cell.length_c   1.000
_cell.angle_alpha   90.00
_cell.angle_beta   90.00
_cell.angle_gamma   90.00
#
_symmetry.space_group_name_H-M   'P 1'
#
loop_
_entity.id
_entity.type
_entity.pdbx_description
1 polymer ?
#
loop_
_entity_poly.entity_id
_entity_poly.type
_entity_poly.pdbx_seq_one_letter_code
_entity_poly.pdbx_strand_id
1 'polypeptide(L)' 'MNRINAVILDWAGTTVDFGSFAPTQIFVEAFRQAFAVEITLEEARVPMG' A
#
# COMPACT_ATOMS: atom_id res chain seq x y z
N MET A 1 -33.21 12.55 -12.64
CA MET A 1 -32.21 11.49 -12.41
C MET A 1 -30.84 12.13 -12.32
N ASN A 2 -30.14 12.01 -11.19
CA ASN A 2 -28.73 12.39 -11.13
C ASN A 2 -27.91 11.25 -11.75
N ARG A 3 -27.21 11.55 -12.84
CA ARG A 3 -26.20 10.64 -13.41
C ARG A 3 -24.89 10.83 -12.65
N ILE A 4 -24.13 9.75 -12.45
CA ILE A 4 -22.76 9.84 -11.96
C ILE A 4 -21.93 10.54 -13.03
N ASN A 5 -21.30 11.66 -12.67
CA ASN A 5 -20.56 12.51 -13.60
C ASN A 5 -19.07 12.17 -13.69
N ALA A 6 -18.51 11.54 -12.65
CA ALA A 6 -17.10 11.16 -12.61
C ALA A 6 -16.85 10.06 -11.56
N VAL A 7 -15.72 9.37 -11.72
CA VAL A 7 -15.13 8.47 -10.72
C VAL A 7 -13.66 8.84 -10.59
N ILE A 8 -13.18 8.96 -9.35
CA ILE A 8 -11.76 9.13 -9.04
C ILE A 8 -11.30 7.82 -8.42
N LEU A 9 -10.25 7.24 -8.98
CA LEU A 9 -9.70 5.95 -8.58
C LEU A 9 -8.28 6.16 -8.06
N ASP A 10 -7.96 5.45 -7.00
CA ASP A 10 -6.57 5.31 -6.55
C ASP A 10 -5.78 4.37 -7.49
N TRP A 11 -4.47 4.33 -7.32
CA TRP A 11 -3.59 3.50 -8.13
C TRP A 11 -3.41 2.09 -7.54
N ALA A 12 -2.57 1.96 -6.51
CA ALA A 12 -2.13 0.68 -5.99
C ALA A 12 -3.25 -0.02 -5.21
N GLY A 13 -3.58 -1.26 -5.55
CA GLY A 13 -4.72 -1.99 -4.98
C GLY A 13 -6.08 -1.60 -5.55
N THR A 14 -6.18 -0.56 -6.38
CA THR A 14 -7.45 -0.12 -7.01
C THR A 14 -7.44 -0.30 -8.53
N THR A 15 -6.44 0.23 -9.24
CA THR A 15 -6.31 0.10 -10.70
C THR A 15 -5.09 -0.70 -11.14
N VAL A 16 -4.04 -0.72 -10.31
CA VAL A 16 -2.77 -1.44 -10.53
C VAL A 16 -2.28 -2.06 -9.22
N ASP A 17 -1.21 -2.86 -9.26
CA ASP A 17 -0.58 -3.50 -8.08
C ASP A 17 -1.60 -4.24 -7.19
N PHE A 18 -2.01 -5.43 -7.64
CA PHE A 18 -2.97 -6.27 -6.91
C PHE A 18 -2.47 -6.51 -5.49
N GLY A 19 -3.21 -6.02 -4.48
CA GLY A 19 -2.84 -6.15 -3.08
C GLY A 19 -1.87 -5.09 -2.55
N SER A 20 -1.52 -4.05 -3.32
CA SER A 20 -0.65 -2.94 -2.90
C SER A 20 0.66 -3.45 -2.26
N PHE A 21 1.30 -4.42 -2.92
CA PHE A 21 2.45 -5.12 -2.37
C PHE A 21 3.75 -4.32 -2.57
N ALA A 22 3.84 -3.53 -3.63
CA ALA A 22 5.04 -2.76 -3.93
C ALA A 22 5.47 -1.82 -2.78
N PRO A 23 4.58 -0.99 -2.18
CA PRO A 23 5.00 -0.14 -1.08
C PRO A 23 5.24 -0.92 0.22
N THR A 24 4.48 -1.99 0.48
CA THR A 24 4.56 -2.72 1.75
C THR A 24 5.86 -3.53 1.88
N GLN A 25 6.37 -4.10 0.79
CA GLN A 25 7.66 -4.79 0.78
C GLN A 25 8.85 -3.85 1.04
N ILE A 26 8.80 -2.63 0.51
CA ILE A 26 9.88 -1.66 0.69
C ILE A 26 10.02 -1.28 2.17
N PHE A 27 8.91 -1.20 2.91
CA PHE A 27 8.94 -0.85 4.33
C PHE A 27 9.56 -1.95 5.17
N VAL A 28 9.18 -3.21 4.95
CA VAL A 28 9.79 -4.36 5.64
C VAL A 28 11.31 -4.33 5.45
N GLU A 29 11.78 -4.15 4.22
CA GLU A 29 13.20 -4.13 3.91
C GLU A 29 13.92 -2.90 4.48
N ALA A 30 13.30 -1.71 4.40
CA ALA A 30 13.88 -0.49 4.92
C ALA A 30 14.06 -0.55 6.45
N PHE A 31 13.07 -1.06 7.19
CA PHE A 31 13.16 -1.22 8.64
C PHE A 31 14.23 -2.24 9.05
N ARG A 32 14.30 -3.35 8.32
CA ARG A 32 15.32 -4.38 8.50
C ARG A 32 16.73 -3.83 8.26
N GLN A 33 16.94 -3.11 7.17
CA GLN A 33 18.26 -2.59 6.79
C GLN A 33 18.72 -1.39 7.64
N ALA A 34 17.84 -0.42 7.87
CA ALA A 34 18.23 0.84 8.50
C ALA A 34 18.26 0.75 10.04
N PHE A 35 17.43 -0.10 10.62
CA PHE A 35 17.22 -0.14 12.07
C PHE A 35 17.38 -1.53 12.70
N ALA A 36 17.66 -2.57 11.90
CA ALA A 36 17.67 -3.97 12.35
C ALA A 36 16.37 -4.39 13.05
N VAL A 37 15.24 -3.83 12.59
CA VAL A 37 13.90 -4.14 13.10
C VAL A 37 13.18 -5.02 12.08
N GLU A 38 12.78 -6.22 12.51
CA GLU A 38 11.91 -7.10 11.73
C GLU A 38 10.45 -6.69 11.96
N ILE A 39 9.75 -6.32 10.89
CA ILE A 39 8.31 -6.05 10.91
C ILE A 39 7.61 -7.00 9.93
N THR A 40 6.37 -7.37 10.25
CA THR A 40 5.55 -8.19 9.39
C THR A 40 4.95 -7.37 8.23
N LEU A 41 4.56 -8.06 7.16
CA LEU A 41 3.79 -7.46 6.05
C LEU A 41 2.46 -6.85 6.53
N GLU A 42 1.86 -7.41 7.57
CA GLU A 42 0.60 -6.90 8.15
C GLU A 42 0.84 -5.58 8.89
N GLU A 43 1.89 -5.48 9.70
CA GLU A 43 2.29 -4.23 10.36
C GLU A 43 2.69 -3.16 9.35
N ALA A 44 3.41 -3.54 8.29
CA ALA A 44 3.78 -2.63 7.20
C ALA A 44 2.56 -2.13 6.41
N ARG A 45 1.43 -2.83 6.46
CA ARG A 45 0.17 -2.44 5.80
C ARG A 45 -0.67 -1.46 6.61
N VAL A 46 -0.65 -1.51 7.94
CA VAL A 46 -1.44 -0.62 8.79
C VAL A 46 -1.25 0.88 8.48
N PRO A 47 -0.04 1.40 8.23
CA PRO A 47 0.15 2.82 7.89
C PRO A 47 -0.16 3.15 6.42
N MET A 48 -0.41 2.14 5.58
CA MET A 48 -0.70 2.32 4.16
C MET A 48 -2.20 2.56 3.97
N GLY A 49 -2.58 3.84 3.90
CA GLY A 49 -3.82 4.35 3.29
C GLY A 49 -5.14 3.69 3.69
#